data_AF-A0A0B2A9H9-F1
#
_entry.id   AF-A0A0B2A9H9-F1
#
_cell.length_a   1.000
_cell.length_b   1.000
_cell.length_c   1.000
_cell.angle_alpha   90.00
_cell.angle_beta   90.00
_cell.angle_gamma   90.00
#
_symmetry.space_group_name_H-M   'P 1'
#
loop_
_entity.id
_entity.type
_entity.pdbx_description
1 polymer ?
#
loop_
_entity_poly.entity_id
_entity_poly.type
_entity_poly.pdbx_seq_one_letter_code
_entity_poly.pdbx_strand_id
1 'polypeptide(L)' 'MASPESRIDTHLTRLSINMNPETAATLKKLAQQEGLSQTEVIRRAVALMEFIQDERRHGRKIQTMDSNDKNKRELVLV' A
#
# COMPACT_ATOMS: atom_id res chain seq x y z
N MET A 1 -20.34 -35.28 -9.08
CA MET A 1 -19.18 -34.44 -9.46
C MET A 1 -19.25 -33.21 -8.57
N ALA A 2 -18.32 -33.04 -7.62
CA ALA A 2 -18.29 -31.88 -6.73
C ALA A 2 -17.34 -30.83 -7.32
N SER A 3 -17.84 -29.61 -7.52
CA SER A 3 -17.04 -28.45 -7.92
C SER A 3 -16.06 -28.08 -6.81
N PRO A 4 -14.78 -27.76 -7.12
CA PRO A 4 -13.85 -27.26 -6.13
C PRO A 4 -14.15 -25.77 -5.93
N GLU A 5 -15.06 -25.46 -5.00
CA GLU A 5 -15.17 -24.10 -4.48
C GLU A 5 -13.83 -23.74 -3.83
N SER A 6 -13.22 -22.67 -4.35
CA SER A 6 -11.98 -22.06 -3.88
C SER A 6 -12.02 -21.91 -2.36
N ARG A 7 -11.23 -22.73 -1.67
CA ARG A 7 -10.85 -22.42 -0.29
C ARG A 7 -10.11 -21.09 -0.34
N ILE A 8 -10.66 -20.07 0.30
CA ILE A 8 -9.88 -18.88 0.62
C ILE A 8 -8.81 -19.37 1.60
N ASP A 9 -7.60 -19.59 1.09
CA ASP A 9 -6.45 -19.93 1.92
C ASP A 9 -6.17 -18.74 2.85
N THR A 10 -6.72 -18.79 4.05
CA THR A 10 -6.43 -17.85 5.16
C THR A 10 -5.05 -18.09 5.77
N HIS A 11 -4.09 -18.54 4.96
CA HIS A 11 -2.75 -18.85 5.43
C HIS A 11 -1.99 -17.55 5.70
N LEU A 12 -2.02 -17.11 6.96
CA LEU A 12 -1.27 -15.95 7.43
C LEU A 12 0.23 -16.25 7.42
N THR A 13 0.96 -15.64 6.49
CA THR A 13 2.43 -15.69 6.49
C THR A 13 2.98 -14.70 7.51
N ARG A 14 3.72 -15.20 8.51
CA ARG A 14 4.46 -14.35 9.45
C ARG A 14 5.72 -13.83 8.77
N LEU A 15 5.90 -12.52 8.79
CA LEU A 15 7.06 -11.85 8.22
C LEU A 15 7.87 -11.17 9.32
N SER A 16 9.19 -11.34 9.30
CA SER A 16 10.14 -10.59 10.11
C SER A 16 11.00 -9.76 9.16
N ILE A 17 11.04 -8.44 9.35
CA ILE A 17 11.74 -7.51 8.45
C ILE A 17 12.65 -6.63 9.29
N ASN A 18 13.88 -6.44 8.80
CA ASN A 18 14.77 -5.42 9.35
C ASN A 18 14.33 -4.04 8.85
N MET A 19 14.17 -3.09 9.77
CA MET A 19 13.70 -1.75 9.47
C MET A 19 14.53 -0.74 10.24
N ASN A 20 14.90 0.36 9.59
CA ASN A 20 15.60 1.43 10.29
C ASN A 20 14.65 2.10 11.33
N PRO A 21 15.20 2.74 12.39
CA PRO A 21 14.36 3.30 13.45
C PRO A 21 13.34 4.33 12.97
N GLU A 22 13.70 5.12 11.96
CA GLU A 22 12.84 6.17 11.40
C GLU A 22 11.61 5.60 10.68
N THR A 23 11.80 4.56 9.87
CA THR A 23 10.71 3.88 9.15
C THR A 23 9.80 3.17 10.15
N ALA A 24 10.36 2.55 11.19
CA ALA A 24 9.58 1.89 12.24
C ALA A 24 8.72 2.90 13.04
N ALA A 25 9.30 4.07 13.34
CA ALA A 25 8.58 5.16 13.98
C ALA A 25 7.45 5.69 13.08
N THR A 26 7.72 5.85 11.78
CA THR A 26 6.73 6.30 10.79
C THR A 26 5.58 5.30 10.67
N LEU A 27 5.86 4.00 10.56
CA LEU A 27 4.85 2.94 10.53
C LEU A 27 3.97 2.98 11.80
N LYS A 28 4.58 3.10 12.97
CA LYS A 28 3.85 3.20 14.24
C LYS A 28 2.95 4.44 14.29
N LYS A 29 3.45 5.59 13.81
CA LYS A 29 2.69 6.84 13.75
C LYS A 29 1.48 6.72 12.82
N LEU A 30 1.67 6.19 11.61
CA LEU A 30 0.58 5.98 10.64
C LEU A 30 -0.50 5.05 11.20
N ALA A 31 -0.09 3.94 11.82
CA ALA A 31 -1.01 3.01 12.46
C ALA A 31 -1.85 3.69 13.55
N GLN A 32 -1.24 4.55 14.37
CA GLN A 32 -1.94 5.31 15.40
C GLN A 32 -2.91 6.35 14.83
N GLN A 33 -2.47 7.11 13.81
CA GLN A 33 -3.29 8.16 13.19
C GLN A 33 -4.54 7.59 12.51
N GLU A 34 -4.44 6.42 11.90
CA GLU A 34 -5.56 5.78 11.20
C GLU A 34 -6.36 4.80 12.09
N GLY A 35 -5.92 4.54 13.31
CA GLY A 35 -6.55 3.55 14.21
C GLY A 35 -6.43 2.11 13.69
N LEU A 36 -5.32 1.78 13.02
CA LEU A 36 -5.08 0.49 12.38
C LEU A 36 -3.94 -0.29 13.04
N SER A 37 -3.86 -1.59 12.76
CA SER A 37 -2.69 -2.38 13.13
C SER A 37 -1.51 -2.07 12.19
N GLN A 38 -0.28 -2.28 12.66
CA GLN A 38 0.91 -2.12 11.80
C GLN A 38 0.88 -3.09 10.60
N THR A 39 0.39 -4.31 10.80
CA THR A 39 0.16 -5.28 9.71
C THR A 39 -0.78 -4.72 8.66
N GLU A 40 -1.82 -4.01 9.08
CA GLU A 40 -2.79 -3.42 8.15
C GLU A 40 -2.20 -2.26 7.34
N VAL A 41 -1.44 -1.39 7.99
CA VAL A 41 -0.74 -0.30 7.30
C VAL A 41 0.25 -0.86 6.27
N ILE A 42 1.01 -1.91 6.61
CA ILE A 42 1.92 -2.56 5.66
C ILE A 42 1.14 -3.16 4.48
N ARG A 43 0.03 -3.87 4.73
CA ARG A 43 -0.80 -4.44 3.67
C ARG A 43 -1.30 -3.38 2.69
N ARG A 44 -1.80 -2.24 3.20
CA ARG A 44 -2.23 -1.11 2.36
C ARG A 44 -1.08 -0.49 1.59
N ALA A 45 0.07 -0.31 2.22
CA ALA A 45 1.25 0.24 1.58
C ALA A 45 1.73 -0.64 0.41
N VAL A 46 1.71 -1.97 0.57
CA VAL A 46 2.05 -2.91 -0.50
C VAL A 46 1.04 -2.83 -1.65
N ALA A 47 -0.26 -2.83 -1.37
CA ALA A 47 -1.29 -2.69 -2.40
C ALA A 47 -1.20 -1.36 -3.16
N LEU A 48 -0.91 -0.26 -2.45
CA LEU A 48 -0.69 1.04 -3.07
C LEU A 48 0.56 1.03 -3.98
N MET A 49 1.65 0.40 -3.54
CA MET A 49 2.85 0.25 -4.35
C MET A 49 2.58 -0.56 -5.61
N GLU A 50 1.84 -1.66 -5.52
CA GLU A 50 1.42 -2.47 -6.67
C GLU A 50 0.62 -1.64 -7.67
N PHE A 51 -0.40 -0.90 -7.21
CA PHE A 51 -1.19 0.00 -8.05
C PHE A 51 -0.32 1.03 -8.77
N ILE A 52 0.60 1.69 -8.06
CA ILE A 52 1.49 2.69 -8.67
C ILE A 52 2.37 2.07 -9.76
N GLN A 53 2.90 0.86 -9.52
CA GLN A 53 3.74 0.18 -10.50
C GLN A 53 2.94 -0.28 -11.72
N ASP A 54 1.70 -0.71 -11.53
CA ASP A 54 0.81 -1.09 -12.63
C ASP A 54 0.46 0.12 -13.49
N GLU A 55 0.10 1.25 -12.90
CA GLU A 55 -0.17 2.48 -13.65
C GLU A 55 1.04 2.92 -14.49
N ARG A 56 2.25 2.86 -13.91
CA ARG A 56 3.50 3.14 -14.62
C ARG A 56 3.74 2.16 -15.77
N ARG A 57 3.51 0.86 -15.56
CA ARG A 57 3.68 -0.18 -16.59
C ARG A 57 2.77 0.07 -17.80
N HIS A 58 1.59 0.63 -17.57
CA HIS A 58 0.65 1.02 -18.62
C HIS A 58 0.95 2.42 -19.23
N GLY A 59 2.06 3.06 -18.86
CA GLY A 59 2.46 4.38 -19.36
C GLY A 59 1.61 5.54 -18.80
N ARG A 60 0.87 5.30 -17.72
CA ARG A 60 0.02 6.31 -17.07
C ARG A 60 0.80 7.08 -16.01
N LYS A 61 0.22 8.21 -15.60
CA LYS A 61 0.79 9.13 -14.60
C LYS A 61 -0.14 9.23 -13.41
N ILE A 62 0.43 9.23 -12.20
CA ILE A 62 -0.31 9.49 -10.97
C ILE A 62 -0.09 10.95 -10.58
N GLN A 63 -1.19 11.65 -10.32
CA GLN A 63 -1.17 13.07 -9.99
C GLN A 63 -1.99 13.36 -8.74
N THR A 64 -1.54 14.34 -7.95
CA THR A 64 -2.32 14.97 -6.90
C THR A 64 -2.72 16.37 -7.34
N MET A 65 -3.88 16.83 -6.87
CA MET A 65 -4.38 18.18 -7.09
C MET A 65 -5.21 18.62 -5.90
N ASP A 66 -5.36 19.93 -5.72
CA ASP A 66 -6.29 20.48 -4.74
C ASP A 66 -7.73 20.14 -5.14
N SER A 67 -8.67 20.23 -4.19
CA SER A 67 -10.09 19.93 -4.41
C SER A 67 -10.78 20.82 -5.46
N ASN A 68 -10.13 21.91 -5.89
CA ASN A 68 -10.58 22.82 -6.94
C ASN A 68 -9.82 22.64 -8.27
N ASP A 69 -9.16 21.49 -8.46
CA ASP A 69 -8.35 21.09 -9.61
C ASP A 69 -7.11 21.97 -9.87
N LYS A 70 -6.72 22.82 -8.90
CA LYS A 70 -5.48 23.62 -8.97
C LYS A 70 -4.30 22.85 -8.39
N ASN A 71 -3.10 23.39 -8.61
CA ASN A 71 -1.84 22.89 -8.04
C ASN A 71 -1.55 21.41 -8.36
N LYS A 72 -1.70 21.03 -9.65
CA LYS A 72 -1.40 19.68 -10.13
C LYS A 72 0.08 19.35 -9.91
N ARG A 73 0.34 18.23 -9.23
CA ARG A 73 1.67 17.65 -9.02
C ARG A 73 1.68 16.22 -9.52
N GLU A 74 2.75 15.82 -10.18
CA GLU A 74 2.95 14.46 -10.66
C GLU A 74 3.85 13.70 -9.68
N LEU A 75 3.45 12.47 -9.33
CA LEU A 75 4.30 11.56 -8.58
C LEU A 75 5.36 10.99 -9.52
N VAL A 76 6.62 11.39 -9.32
CA VAL A 76 7.77 10.85 -10.05
C VAL A 76 8.54 9.91 -9.13
N LEU A 77 8.47 8.61 -9.43
CA LEU A 77 9.30 7.60 -8.78
C LEU A 77 10.57 7.40 -9.62
N VAL A 78 11.70 7.83 -9.08
CA VAL A 78 13.06 7.60 -9.63
C VAL A 78 13.62 6.25 -9.18
#